data_AF-F4Q1A8-F1
#
_entry.id   AF-F4Q1A8-F1
#
_cell.length_a   1.000
_cell.length_b   1.000
_cell.length_c   1.000
_cell.angle_alpha   90.00
_cell.angle_beta   90.00
_cell.angle_gamma   90.00
#
_symmetry.space_group_name_H-M   'P 1'
#
loop_
_entity.id
_entity.type
_entity.pdbx_description
1 polymer ?
#
loop_
_entity_poly.entity_id
_entity_poly.type
_entity_poly.pdbx_seq_one_letter_code
_entity_poly.pdbx_strand_id
1 'polypeptide(L)'
;MSFIIPINKINFNNNSNNNVITNQIFKSINIDLKKLLQQQEKLTNFIIPPTRKLKVIGSLPKDLSIMEKQCRPEMVETLKLEEYQDDIKEFFFLFTGIKIIKIENLSTVPTFPSFWPSLSELYITTKDVFPLSCDIQFPLTLQVLYLRFQQNVNFSTLDLHHHSSLTKLSIISDILQKIEMNKILFPNSTGLLKYLQLTLDFNPQDCRSITFPPNLDYFGITTFSLDMDGADTLVPLPNNITHLKILNCDYRLPDNYFPLSLRELVLGRGNISNIPISCIPNGTIEKLHFTKHIGHVDPKEYFKDSITDLCIFVHDPSIPLGLPRHLVKLKIHLGFPDFGINPPHYPTTLDSLEYKYYADYDRSLILYIPTSITKLTCQMMSSRLDNQIYSLPSTKIFNNNNINNSDPNHFILPSNINILSVDIPTTTNQNEDFMIQIDQIINSSNVKVLVVSKEQNTRFEFHIKRLEMDNKYVMITEKHSFTGGIIRQHRVESNHGLLYNPSFMIFKKIDSNYIVKFGKSISN
;
A
#
# COMPACT_ATOMS: atom_id res chain seq x y z
N MET A 1 -18.77 -7.44 -14.82
CA MET A 1 -19.33 -8.57 -14.08
C MET A 1 -18.24 -9.61 -13.88
N SER A 2 -18.14 -10.17 -12.68
CA SER A 2 -17.21 -11.24 -12.33
C SER A 2 -18.04 -12.49 -12.09
N PHE A 3 -17.82 -13.56 -12.85
CA PHE A 3 -18.45 -14.85 -12.57
C PHE A 3 -17.56 -15.63 -11.60
N ILE A 4 -18.17 -16.11 -10.51
CA ILE A 4 -17.54 -17.05 -9.57
C ILE A 4 -18.22 -18.39 -9.82
N ILE A 5 -17.46 -19.42 -10.18
CA ILE A 5 -17.97 -20.80 -10.30
C ILE A 5 -17.55 -21.52 -9.00
N PRO A 6 -18.44 -21.65 -7.99
CA PRO A 6 -18.15 -22.46 -6.81
C PRO A 6 -18.29 -23.95 -7.15
N ILE A 7 -17.29 -24.76 -6.80
CA ILE A 7 -17.35 -26.22 -6.89
C ILE A 7 -17.60 -26.77 -5.48
N ASN A 8 -18.82 -27.24 -5.21
CA ASN A 8 -19.18 -27.83 -3.91
C ASN A 8 -18.71 -29.31 -3.82
N LYS A 9 -17.91 -29.63 -2.80
CA LYS A 9 -17.79 -31.00 -2.26
C LYS A 9 -19.02 -31.26 -1.38
N ILE A 10 -19.94 -32.12 -1.83
CA ILE A 10 -21.06 -32.59 -1.02
C ILE A 10 -20.66 -33.92 -0.37
N ASN A 11 -20.48 -33.90 0.96
CA ASN A 11 -20.34 -35.12 1.77
C ASN A 11 -21.71 -35.46 2.36
N PHE A 12 -22.27 -36.61 2.00
CA PHE A 12 -23.46 -37.17 2.65
C PHE A 12 -23.04 -38.10 3.78
N ASN A 13 -23.40 -37.74 5.01
CA ASN A 13 -23.31 -38.63 6.17
C ASN A 13 -24.67 -39.28 6.38
N ASN A 14 -24.76 -40.59 6.12
CA ASN A 14 -25.96 -41.39 6.36
C ASN A 14 -26.01 -41.79 7.84
N ASN A 15 -27.06 -41.41 8.56
CA ASN A 15 -27.52 -42.16 9.71
C ASN A 15 -29.05 -42.26 9.72
N SER A 16 -29.51 -43.50 9.87
CA SER A 16 -30.88 -43.98 9.70
C SER A 16 -31.76 -43.71 10.93
N ASN A 17 -32.91 -43.07 10.71
CA ASN A 17 -34.25 -43.47 11.17
C ASN A 17 -35.18 -42.26 11.21
N ASN A 18 -35.95 -42.05 10.14
CA ASN A 18 -37.19 -41.25 10.15
C ASN A 18 -37.92 -41.38 8.81
N ASN A 19 -38.63 -42.50 8.59
CA ASN A 19 -39.27 -42.83 7.29
C ASN A 19 -40.64 -42.17 7.04
N VAL A 20 -41.20 -41.42 8.00
CA VAL A 20 -42.52 -40.76 7.82
C VAL A 20 -42.39 -39.25 7.54
N ILE A 21 -41.39 -38.59 8.11
CA ILE A 21 -41.07 -37.16 7.83
C ILE A 21 -40.35 -37.00 6.49
N THR A 22 -39.53 -37.99 6.09
CA THR A 22 -38.82 -38.00 4.81
C THR A 22 -39.78 -37.99 3.62
N ASN A 23 -40.89 -38.72 3.62
CA ASN A 23 -41.78 -38.77 2.45
C ASN A 23 -42.56 -37.47 2.18
N GLN A 24 -42.85 -36.66 3.21
CA GLN A 24 -43.43 -35.33 3.02
C GLN A 24 -42.39 -34.29 2.59
N ILE A 25 -41.18 -34.36 3.16
CA ILE A 25 -40.03 -33.54 2.74
C ILE A 25 -39.59 -33.87 1.31
N PHE A 26 -39.59 -35.15 0.91
CA PHE A 26 -39.26 -35.57 -0.46
C PHE A 26 -40.29 -35.07 -1.48
N LYS A 27 -41.57 -34.95 -1.10
CA LYS A 27 -42.60 -34.38 -1.98
C LYS A 27 -42.49 -32.86 -2.14
N SER A 28 -42.22 -32.12 -1.06
CA SER A 28 -41.98 -30.67 -1.16
C SER A 28 -40.67 -30.35 -1.89
N ILE A 29 -39.59 -31.10 -1.62
CA ILE A 29 -38.32 -30.98 -2.35
C ILE A 29 -38.48 -31.29 -3.85
N ASN A 30 -39.29 -32.28 -4.24
CA ASN A 30 -39.51 -32.60 -5.66
C ASN A 30 -40.29 -31.51 -6.42
N ILE A 31 -41.22 -30.84 -5.75
CA ILE A 31 -42.01 -29.74 -6.34
C ILE A 31 -41.13 -28.51 -6.55
N ASP A 32 -40.26 -28.21 -5.58
CA ASP A 32 -39.30 -27.10 -5.71
C ASP A 32 -38.19 -27.42 -6.72
N LEU A 33 -37.75 -28.68 -6.84
CA LEU A 33 -36.81 -29.12 -7.88
C LEU A 33 -37.38 -29.00 -9.29
N LYS A 34 -38.65 -29.34 -9.51
CA LYS A 34 -39.30 -29.15 -10.82
C LYS A 34 -39.48 -27.67 -11.17
N LYS A 35 -39.78 -26.81 -10.19
CA LYS A 35 -39.83 -25.36 -10.39
C LYS A 35 -38.44 -24.77 -10.66
N LEU A 36 -37.40 -25.24 -9.97
CA LEU A 36 -36.01 -24.89 -10.22
C LEU A 36 -35.55 -25.34 -11.62
N LEU A 37 -35.88 -26.56 -12.03
CA LEU A 37 -35.57 -27.08 -13.37
C LEU A 37 -36.31 -26.31 -14.48
N GLN A 38 -37.58 -25.92 -14.27
CA GLN A 38 -38.31 -25.05 -15.20
C GLN A 38 -37.79 -23.60 -15.21
N GLN A 39 -37.26 -23.10 -14.09
CA GLN A 39 -36.56 -21.81 -14.05
C GLN A 39 -35.18 -21.92 -14.74
N GLN A 40 -34.52 -23.06 -14.65
CA GLN A 40 -33.25 -23.35 -15.33
C GLN A 40 -33.42 -23.43 -16.85
N GLU A 41 -34.52 -24.01 -17.35
CA GLU A 41 -34.89 -23.97 -18.79
C GLU A 41 -35.31 -22.57 -19.27
N LYS A 42 -35.73 -21.66 -18.38
CA LYS A 42 -35.94 -20.24 -18.71
C LYS A 42 -34.65 -19.42 -18.65
N LEU A 43 -33.66 -19.86 -17.87
CA LEU A 43 -32.33 -19.23 -17.76
C LEU A 43 -31.40 -19.57 -18.93
N THR A 44 -31.64 -20.65 -19.69
CA THR A 44 -30.85 -21.00 -20.88
C THR A 44 -30.99 -20.00 -22.04
N ASN A 45 -31.99 -19.11 -21.99
CA ASN A 45 -32.17 -18.02 -22.95
C ASN A 45 -31.69 -16.65 -22.45
N PHE A 46 -31.09 -16.57 -21.25
CA PHE A 46 -30.42 -15.33 -20.83
C PHE A 46 -29.12 -15.17 -21.62
N ILE A 47 -29.06 -14.15 -22.47
CA ILE A 47 -27.81 -13.69 -23.08
C ILE A 47 -26.95 -13.15 -21.93
N ILE A 48 -26.07 -14.00 -21.41
CA ILE A 48 -25.07 -13.57 -20.43
C ILE A 48 -24.19 -12.52 -21.10
N PRO A 49 -24.08 -11.29 -20.54
CA PRO A 49 -23.21 -10.29 -21.12
C PRO A 49 -21.78 -10.81 -21.15
N PRO A 50 -21.00 -10.49 -22.20
CA PRO A 50 -19.69 -11.08 -22.38
C PRO A 50 -18.77 -10.78 -21.20
N THR A 51 -18.34 -11.84 -20.53
CA THR A 51 -17.52 -11.77 -19.34
C THR A 51 -16.05 -11.62 -19.74
N ARG A 52 -15.44 -10.48 -19.42
CA ARG A 52 -14.00 -10.25 -19.66
C ARG A 52 -13.08 -10.85 -18.60
N LYS A 53 -13.62 -11.22 -17.43
CA LYS A 53 -12.88 -11.71 -16.26
C LYS A 53 -13.44 -13.04 -15.79
N LEU A 54 -12.63 -14.08 -15.84
CA LEU A 54 -12.99 -15.42 -15.40
C LEU A 54 -12.22 -15.76 -14.13
N LYS A 55 -12.92 -16.24 -13.09
CA LYS A 55 -12.31 -16.73 -11.86
C LYS A 55 -12.62 -18.22 -11.70
N VAL A 56 -11.58 -19.05 -11.57
CA VAL A 56 -11.66 -20.50 -11.34
C VAL A 56 -11.02 -20.81 -10.00
N ILE A 57 -11.67 -21.66 -9.21
CA ILE A 57 -11.21 -22.08 -7.88
C ILE A 57 -11.14 -23.60 -7.85
N GLY A 58 -10.00 -24.17 -7.43
CA GLY A 58 -9.78 -25.62 -7.38
C GLY A 58 -9.39 -26.22 -8.73
N SER A 59 -9.84 -27.45 -9.02
CA SER A 59 -9.54 -28.14 -10.29
C SER A 59 -10.49 -27.75 -11.42
N LEU A 60 -10.05 -27.95 -12.65
CA LEU A 60 -10.90 -27.78 -13.83
C LEU A 60 -12.08 -28.76 -13.76
N PRO A 61 -13.33 -28.32 -14.00
CA PRO A 61 -14.44 -29.25 -14.12
C PRO A 61 -14.16 -30.23 -15.26
N LYS A 62 -14.35 -31.53 -15.01
CA LYS A 62 -14.20 -32.58 -16.05
C LYS A 62 -15.07 -32.33 -17.29
N ASP A 63 -16.14 -31.54 -17.15
CA ASP A 63 -17.00 -31.08 -18.25
C ASP A 63 -16.66 -29.64 -18.67
N LEU A 64 -15.57 -29.48 -19.41
CA LEU A 64 -15.19 -28.24 -20.10
C LEU A 64 -16.30 -27.65 -20.99
N SER A 65 -17.19 -28.51 -21.50
CA SER A 65 -18.34 -28.15 -22.33
C SER A 65 -19.34 -27.20 -21.62
N ILE A 66 -19.35 -27.16 -20.29
CA ILE A 66 -20.20 -26.25 -19.52
C ILE A 66 -19.62 -24.82 -19.55
N MET A 67 -18.29 -24.68 -19.54
CA MET A 67 -17.64 -23.37 -19.61
C MET A 67 -17.76 -22.72 -20.99
N GLU A 68 -17.61 -23.50 -22.06
CA GLU A 68 -17.79 -23.02 -23.44
C GLU A 68 -19.23 -22.54 -23.70
N LYS A 69 -20.23 -23.15 -23.06
CA LYS A 69 -21.64 -22.75 -23.20
C LYS A 69 -21.98 -21.47 -22.43
N GLN A 70 -21.22 -21.12 -21.39
CA GLN A 70 -21.54 -20.01 -20.50
C GLN A 70 -20.71 -18.74 -20.75
N CYS A 71 -19.52 -18.88 -21.35
CA CYS A 71 -18.64 -17.77 -21.68
C CYS A 71 -18.20 -17.88 -23.14
N ARG A 72 -18.19 -16.75 -23.85
CA ARG A 72 -17.47 -16.60 -25.12
C ARG A 72 -15.97 -16.59 -24.84
N PRO A 73 -15.23 -17.69 -25.09
CA PRO A 73 -13.86 -17.82 -24.62
C PRO A 73 -12.92 -16.76 -25.22
N GLU A 74 -13.20 -16.30 -26.43
CA GLU A 74 -12.49 -15.24 -27.13
C GLU A 74 -12.60 -13.86 -26.46
N MET A 75 -13.59 -13.65 -25.59
CA MET A 75 -13.82 -12.37 -24.92
C MET A 75 -13.18 -12.29 -23.52
N VAL A 76 -12.66 -13.40 -23.00
CA VAL A 76 -12.01 -13.43 -21.68
C VAL A 76 -10.61 -12.86 -21.80
N GLU A 77 -10.38 -11.68 -21.21
CA GLU A 77 -9.08 -11.00 -21.21
C GLU A 77 -8.25 -11.32 -19.95
N THR A 78 -8.92 -11.65 -18.83
CA THR A 78 -8.27 -11.94 -17.55
C THR A 78 -8.77 -13.26 -16.97
N LEU A 79 -7.83 -14.15 -16.64
CA LEU A 79 -8.07 -15.41 -15.94
C LEU A 79 -7.44 -15.36 -14.55
N LYS A 80 -8.24 -15.62 -13.52
CA LYS A 80 -7.79 -15.79 -12.14
C LYS A 80 -7.97 -17.25 -11.73
N LEU A 81 -6.89 -17.90 -11.32
CA LEU A 81 -6.84 -19.26 -10.83
C LEU A 81 -6.48 -19.23 -9.35
N GLU A 82 -7.35 -19.73 -8.47
CA GLU A 82 -7.09 -19.85 -7.03
C GLU A 82 -7.05 -21.33 -6.65
N GLU A 83 -5.96 -21.77 -6.00
CA GLU A 83 -5.79 -23.17 -5.55
C GLU A 83 -5.90 -24.19 -6.69
N TYR A 84 -5.46 -23.80 -7.89
CA TYR A 84 -5.51 -24.63 -9.08
C TYR A 84 -4.44 -25.71 -9.05
N GLN A 85 -4.84 -26.95 -9.36
CA GLN A 85 -4.00 -28.15 -9.22
C GLN A 85 -3.66 -28.82 -10.56
N ASP A 86 -4.42 -28.53 -11.62
CA ASP A 86 -4.25 -29.18 -12.92
C ASP A 86 -3.23 -28.43 -13.81
N ASP A 87 -3.03 -28.92 -15.04
CA ASP A 87 -2.15 -28.26 -16.00
C ASP A 87 -2.86 -27.04 -16.64
N ILE A 88 -2.13 -25.94 -16.82
CA ILE A 88 -2.68 -24.69 -17.38
C ILE A 88 -2.78 -24.78 -18.90
N LYS A 89 -2.06 -25.71 -19.53
CA LYS A 89 -2.12 -25.94 -20.99
C LYS A 89 -3.54 -26.17 -21.51
N GLU A 90 -4.45 -26.70 -20.70
CA GLU A 90 -5.84 -26.92 -21.12
C GLU A 90 -6.59 -25.60 -21.38
N PHE A 91 -6.31 -24.55 -20.60
CA PHE A 91 -6.92 -23.22 -20.83
C PHE A 91 -6.43 -22.55 -22.11
N PHE A 92 -5.20 -22.86 -22.54
CA PHE A 92 -4.62 -22.25 -23.73
C PHE A 92 -5.44 -22.54 -24.98
N PHE A 93 -5.91 -23.78 -25.15
CA PHE A 93 -6.71 -24.17 -26.31
C PHE A 93 -8.11 -23.54 -26.30
N LEU A 94 -8.64 -23.24 -25.12
CA LEU A 94 -9.99 -22.71 -24.96
C LEU A 94 -10.01 -21.19 -25.07
N PHE A 95 -9.01 -20.49 -24.53
CA PHE A 95 -9.06 -19.05 -24.31
C PHE A 95 -7.89 -18.32 -24.98
N THR A 96 -7.95 -18.25 -26.31
CA THR A 96 -6.94 -17.57 -27.14
C THR A 96 -6.88 -16.05 -26.94
N GLY A 97 -7.87 -15.44 -26.28
CA GLY A 97 -7.96 -14.00 -26.00
C GLY A 97 -7.37 -13.56 -24.66
N ILE A 98 -6.89 -14.48 -23.80
CA ILE A 98 -6.39 -14.12 -22.47
C ILE A 98 -5.10 -13.31 -22.57
N LYS A 99 -5.11 -12.13 -21.96
CA LYS A 99 -3.96 -11.23 -21.85
C LYS A 99 -3.31 -11.29 -20.48
N ILE A 100 -4.10 -11.55 -19.43
CA ILE A 100 -3.67 -11.50 -18.04
C ILE A 100 -4.03 -12.81 -17.34
N ILE A 101 -3.05 -13.48 -16.75
CA ILE A 101 -3.26 -14.64 -15.88
C ILE A 101 -2.79 -14.31 -14.46
N LYS A 102 -3.62 -14.60 -13.48
CA LYS A 102 -3.30 -14.50 -12.05
C LYS A 102 -3.50 -15.85 -11.39
N ILE A 103 -2.44 -16.44 -10.88
CA ILE A 103 -2.43 -17.73 -10.21
C ILE A 103 -2.09 -17.47 -8.75
N GLU A 104 -2.99 -17.84 -7.85
CA GLU A 104 -2.84 -17.69 -6.41
C GLU A 104 -2.89 -19.06 -5.73
N ASN A 105 -2.03 -19.27 -4.74
CA ASN A 105 -1.98 -20.48 -3.91
C ASN A 105 -1.71 -21.76 -4.70
N LEU A 106 -0.78 -21.65 -5.65
CA LEU A 106 -0.39 -22.76 -6.50
C LEU A 106 0.36 -23.84 -5.71
N SER A 107 -0.11 -25.10 -5.78
CA SER A 107 0.49 -26.25 -5.10
C SER A 107 1.41 -27.09 -6.00
N THR A 108 1.23 -27.02 -7.32
CA THR A 108 2.01 -27.75 -8.33
C THR A 108 2.53 -26.79 -9.39
N VAL A 109 3.65 -27.11 -10.04
CA VAL A 109 4.21 -26.28 -11.10
C VAL A 109 3.33 -26.40 -12.36
N PRO A 110 2.67 -25.32 -12.81
CA PRO A 110 1.93 -25.36 -14.05
C PRO A 110 2.94 -25.40 -15.18
N THR A 111 2.66 -26.21 -16.19
CA THR A 111 3.41 -26.12 -17.42
C THR A 111 2.74 -25.08 -18.31
N PHE A 112 3.51 -24.11 -18.78
CA PHE A 112 3.00 -23.15 -19.75
C PHE A 112 3.28 -23.68 -21.16
N PRO A 113 2.36 -23.48 -22.12
CA PRO A 113 2.72 -23.67 -23.52
C PRO A 113 3.81 -22.66 -23.89
N SER A 114 4.82 -23.09 -24.64
CA SER A 114 5.89 -22.20 -25.13
C SER A 114 5.36 -21.04 -25.99
N PHE A 115 4.16 -21.21 -26.56
CA PHE A 115 3.48 -20.22 -27.37
C PHE A 115 2.10 -19.88 -26.78
N TRP A 116 1.94 -18.64 -26.32
CA TRP A 116 0.64 -18.06 -25.97
C TRP A 116 0.56 -16.62 -26.51
N PRO A 117 0.08 -16.42 -27.75
CA PRO A 117 0.32 -15.18 -28.49
C PRO A 117 -0.31 -13.93 -27.86
N SER A 118 -1.39 -14.09 -27.11
CA SER A 118 -2.12 -12.99 -26.46
C SER A 118 -1.60 -12.67 -25.05
N LEU A 119 -0.87 -13.59 -24.39
CA LEU A 119 -0.54 -13.45 -22.98
C LEU A 119 0.55 -12.39 -22.80
N SER A 120 0.20 -11.28 -22.15
CA SER A 120 1.11 -10.16 -21.88
C SER A 120 1.47 -10.02 -20.40
N GLU A 121 0.63 -10.50 -19.48
CA GLU A 121 0.87 -10.40 -18.04
C GLU A 121 0.64 -11.72 -17.31
N LEU A 122 1.59 -12.10 -16.46
CA LEU A 122 1.51 -13.30 -15.65
C LEU A 122 1.89 -12.99 -14.19
N TYR A 123 0.97 -13.31 -13.28
CA TYR A 123 1.15 -13.19 -11.84
C TYR A 123 1.03 -14.57 -11.20
N ILE A 124 2.06 -15.00 -10.48
CA ILE A 124 2.11 -16.29 -9.80
C ILE A 124 2.41 -16.04 -8.33
N THR A 125 1.54 -16.55 -7.44
CA THR A 125 1.78 -16.62 -6.00
C THR A 125 1.70 -18.07 -5.55
N THR A 126 2.79 -18.61 -5.02
CA THR A 126 2.87 -20.01 -4.58
C THR A 126 2.78 -20.08 -3.06
N LYS A 127 1.94 -20.98 -2.56
CA LYS A 127 1.86 -21.26 -1.12
C LYS A 127 2.82 -22.35 -0.70
N ASP A 128 3.02 -23.35 -1.53
CA ASP A 128 3.83 -24.53 -1.22
C ASP A 128 5.23 -24.47 -1.83
N VAL A 129 6.04 -25.48 -1.52
CA VAL A 129 7.36 -25.68 -2.12
C VAL A 129 7.22 -25.73 -3.64
N PHE A 130 7.70 -24.67 -4.29
CA PHE A 130 7.65 -24.55 -5.74
C PHE A 130 9.01 -25.01 -6.30
N PRO A 131 9.12 -26.16 -6.97
CA PRO A 131 10.31 -26.47 -7.73
C PRO A 131 10.30 -25.61 -8.99
N LEU A 132 11.02 -24.49 -8.99
CA LEU A 132 11.41 -23.85 -10.25
C LEU A 132 12.47 -24.76 -10.88
N SER A 133 12.01 -25.82 -11.56
CA SER A 133 12.86 -26.64 -12.42
C SER A 133 13.25 -25.82 -13.66
N CYS A 134 14.38 -26.14 -14.26
CA CYS A 134 14.94 -25.48 -15.45
C CYS A 134 14.00 -25.47 -16.67
N ASP A 135 12.88 -26.21 -16.62
CA ASP A 135 12.04 -26.49 -17.78
C ASP A 135 10.81 -25.58 -17.90
N ILE A 136 10.60 -24.63 -16.97
CA ILE A 136 9.48 -23.69 -17.07
C ILE A 136 9.77 -22.67 -18.17
N GLN A 137 9.16 -22.86 -19.34
CA GLN A 137 9.19 -21.89 -20.43
C GLN A 137 8.00 -20.95 -20.34
N PHE A 138 8.27 -19.66 -20.13
CA PHE A 138 7.22 -18.64 -20.21
C PHE A 138 6.99 -18.17 -21.65
N PRO A 139 5.77 -17.74 -22.02
CA PRO A 139 5.52 -17.19 -23.35
C PRO A 139 6.39 -15.95 -23.65
N LEU A 140 6.97 -15.91 -24.86
CA LEU A 140 7.87 -14.82 -25.30
C LEU A 140 7.17 -13.45 -25.45
N THR A 141 5.84 -13.44 -25.46
CA THR A 141 4.99 -12.24 -25.53
C THR A 141 4.81 -11.54 -24.19
N LEU A 142 5.27 -12.14 -23.08
CA LEU A 142 5.13 -11.56 -21.76
C LEU A 142 5.83 -10.20 -21.65
N GLN A 143 5.06 -9.21 -21.21
CA GLN A 143 5.51 -7.87 -20.88
C GLN A 143 5.65 -7.67 -19.37
N VAL A 144 4.85 -8.40 -18.57
CA VAL A 144 4.87 -8.35 -17.11
C VAL A 144 4.96 -9.76 -16.54
N LEU A 145 5.97 -10.00 -15.70
CA LEU A 145 6.10 -11.23 -14.93
C LEU A 145 6.24 -10.89 -13.44
N TYR A 146 5.34 -11.43 -12.64
CA TYR A 146 5.33 -11.30 -11.19
C TYR A 146 5.33 -12.70 -10.55
N LEU A 147 6.39 -13.00 -9.79
CA LEU A 147 6.56 -14.23 -9.05
C LEU A 147 6.62 -13.91 -7.55
N ARG A 148 5.75 -14.53 -6.76
CA ARG A 148 5.76 -14.43 -5.30
C ARG A 148 5.78 -15.82 -4.67
N PHE A 149 6.72 -16.04 -3.76
CA PHE A 149 6.92 -17.31 -3.08
C PHE A 149 6.68 -17.14 -1.58
N GLN A 150 5.78 -17.95 -1.01
CA GLN A 150 5.46 -17.92 0.42
C GLN A 150 6.13 -19.04 1.23
N GLN A 151 6.78 -19.99 0.55
CA GLN A 151 7.50 -21.12 1.11
C GLN A 151 8.82 -21.35 0.38
N ASN A 152 9.64 -22.30 0.87
CA ASN A 152 10.93 -22.65 0.30
C ASN A 152 10.79 -23.12 -1.16
N VAL A 153 11.47 -22.45 -2.07
CA VAL A 153 11.56 -22.74 -3.51
C VAL A 153 12.87 -23.41 -3.81
N ASN A 154 12.87 -24.60 -4.41
CA ASN A 154 14.10 -25.12 -4.98
C ASN A 154 14.38 -24.37 -6.30
N PHE A 155 15.25 -23.37 -6.25
CA PHE A 155 15.56 -22.49 -7.37
C PHE A 155 16.73 -23.08 -8.16
N SER A 156 16.46 -23.68 -9.33
CA SER A 156 17.50 -24.23 -10.20
C SER A 156 18.08 -23.16 -11.12
N THR A 157 17.33 -22.73 -12.14
CA THR A 157 17.64 -21.58 -13.01
C THR A 157 16.34 -20.98 -13.53
N LEU A 158 16.23 -19.65 -13.50
CA LEU A 158 15.17 -18.88 -14.16
C LEU A 158 15.77 -18.20 -15.38
N ASP A 159 15.60 -18.82 -16.55
CA ASP A 159 16.10 -18.27 -17.80
C ASP A 159 15.05 -17.37 -18.49
N LEU A 160 15.33 -16.07 -18.51
CA LEU A 160 14.52 -15.05 -19.18
C LEU A 160 15.25 -14.40 -20.36
N HIS A 161 16.36 -14.97 -20.81
CA HIS A 161 17.23 -14.38 -21.84
C HIS A 161 16.49 -14.11 -23.17
N HIS A 162 15.51 -14.95 -23.50
CA HIS A 162 14.71 -14.85 -24.72
C HIS A 162 13.48 -13.93 -24.60
N HIS A 163 13.15 -13.44 -23.40
CA HIS A 163 11.96 -12.61 -23.15
C HIS A 163 12.21 -11.12 -23.42
N SER A 164 12.56 -10.81 -24.67
CA SER A 164 12.85 -9.43 -25.12
C SER A 164 11.69 -8.45 -24.95
N SER A 165 10.44 -8.94 -24.93
CA SER A 165 9.21 -8.17 -24.71
C SER A 165 9.00 -7.74 -23.25
N LEU A 166 9.76 -8.32 -22.30
CA LEU A 166 9.53 -8.12 -20.88
C LEU A 166 9.89 -6.70 -20.45
N THR A 167 8.91 -5.95 -19.96
CA THR A 167 9.07 -4.55 -19.49
C THR A 167 9.12 -4.44 -17.97
N LYS A 168 8.49 -5.39 -17.26
CA LYS A 168 8.40 -5.43 -15.80
C LYS A 168 8.62 -6.84 -15.27
N LEU A 169 9.60 -6.97 -14.38
CA LEU A 169 9.89 -8.21 -13.66
C LEU A 169 9.85 -7.95 -12.16
N SER A 170 9.15 -8.81 -11.42
CA SER A 170 9.11 -8.78 -9.96
C SER A 170 9.24 -10.20 -9.42
N ILE A 171 10.22 -10.42 -8.56
CA ILE A 171 10.46 -11.70 -7.89
C ILE A 171 10.53 -11.44 -6.39
N ILE A 172 9.56 -11.99 -5.65
CA ILE A 172 9.38 -11.73 -4.22
C ILE A 172 9.36 -13.06 -3.48
N SER A 173 10.20 -13.20 -2.48
CA SER A 173 10.16 -14.25 -1.48
C SER A 173 9.71 -13.63 -0.16
N ASP A 174 8.63 -14.15 0.43
CA ASP A 174 8.15 -13.73 1.76
C ASP A 174 8.97 -14.38 2.89
N ILE A 175 9.86 -15.32 2.56
CA ILE A 175 10.71 -16.04 3.50
C ILE A 175 12.20 -15.76 3.26
N LEU A 176 12.99 -15.98 4.31
CA LEU A 176 14.46 -15.88 4.31
C LEU A 176 15.09 -17.06 3.56
N GLN A 177 14.85 -17.15 2.26
CA GLN A 177 15.47 -18.16 1.43
C GLN A 177 16.50 -17.55 0.50
N LYS A 178 17.69 -18.15 0.53
CA LYS A 178 18.80 -17.83 -0.35
C LYS A 178 18.48 -18.28 -1.77
N ILE A 179 18.24 -17.32 -2.65
CA ILE A 179 18.17 -17.51 -4.09
C ILE A 179 19.47 -16.94 -4.66
N GLU A 180 20.28 -17.82 -5.25
CA GLU A 180 21.51 -17.38 -5.89
C GLU A 180 21.15 -16.52 -7.10
N MET A 181 21.59 -15.27 -7.08
CA MET A 181 21.17 -14.30 -8.10
C MET A 181 21.72 -14.64 -9.50
N ASN A 182 22.84 -15.36 -9.59
CA ASN A 182 23.41 -15.88 -10.84
C ASN A 182 22.52 -16.92 -11.54
N LYS A 183 21.52 -17.48 -10.85
CA LYS A 183 20.52 -18.40 -11.41
C LYS A 183 19.39 -17.66 -12.13
N ILE A 184 19.36 -16.34 -12.09
CA ILE A 184 18.38 -15.52 -12.80
C ILE A 184 19.06 -14.92 -14.04
N LEU A 185 18.77 -15.48 -15.21
CA LEU A 185 19.29 -14.96 -16.47
C LEU A 185 18.32 -13.91 -16.99
N PHE A 186 18.67 -12.64 -16.84
CA PHE A 186 17.82 -11.54 -17.31
C PHE A 186 17.72 -11.49 -18.84
N PRO A 187 16.66 -10.87 -19.39
CA PRO A 187 16.58 -10.60 -20.83
C PRO A 187 17.82 -9.86 -21.32
N ASN A 188 18.24 -10.17 -22.54
CA ASN A 188 19.42 -9.57 -23.18
C ASN A 188 19.44 -8.04 -23.17
N SER A 189 20.61 -7.46 -23.43
CA SER A 189 20.84 -6.00 -23.47
C SER A 189 19.94 -5.24 -24.46
N THR A 190 19.34 -5.92 -25.43
CA THR A 190 18.33 -5.38 -26.36
C THR A 190 16.91 -5.33 -25.79
N GLY A 191 16.68 -5.90 -24.60
CA GLY A 191 15.38 -6.04 -23.98
C GLY A 191 14.75 -4.73 -23.51
N LEU A 192 13.43 -4.75 -23.40
CA LEU A 192 12.61 -3.60 -22.99
C LEU A 192 12.44 -3.47 -21.46
N LEU A 193 13.23 -4.19 -20.66
CA LEU A 193 13.05 -4.26 -19.21
C LEU A 193 13.38 -2.90 -18.58
N LYS A 194 12.34 -2.24 -18.06
CA LYS A 194 12.44 -0.93 -17.40
C LYS A 194 12.23 -1.00 -15.89
N TYR A 195 11.50 -2.00 -15.41
CA TYR A 195 11.19 -2.18 -13.99
C TYR A 195 11.67 -3.54 -13.52
N LEU A 196 12.53 -3.55 -12.51
CA LEU A 196 13.00 -4.75 -11.83
C LEU A 196 12.82 -4.61 -10.32
N GLN A 197 12.06 -5.52 -9.70
CA GLN A 197 11.92 -5.61 -8.25
C GLN A 197 12.31 -7.01 -7.78
N LEU A 198 13.25 -7.06 -6.85
CA LEU A 198 13.73 -8.28 -6.22
C LEU A 198 13.51 -8.15 -4.71
N THR A 199 12.99 -9.19 -4.08
CA THR A 199 12.87 -9.31 -2.62
C THR A 199 13.28 -10.72 -2.29
N LEU A 200 14.58 -10.92 -2.16
CA LEU A 200 15.23 -12.23 -2.10
C LEU A 200 16.36 -12.12 -1.08
N ASP A 201 16.64 -13.20 -0.38
CA ASP A 201 17.93 -13.34 0.29
C ASP A 201 18.92 -13.83 -0.78
N PHE A 202 20.04 -13.16 -1.00
CA PHE A 202 21.02 -13.59 -2.01
C PHE A 202 22.42 -13.44 -1.46
N ASN A 203 23.40 -14.21 -1.93
CA ASN A 203 24.79 -13.96 -1.58
C ASN A 203 25.34 -12.84 -2.49
N PRO A 204 25.97 -11.77 -1.98
CA PRO A 204 26.53 -10.70 -2.81
C PRO A 204 27.60 -11.21 -3.77
N GLN A 205 28.30 -12.30 -3.45
CA GLN A 205 29.23 -12.94 -4.37
C GLN A 205 28.55 -13.42 -5.66
N ASP A 206 27.28 -13.83 -5.58
CA ASP A 206 26.50 -14.28 -6.74
C ASP A 206 26.17 -13.12 -7.68
N CYS A 207 26.24 -11.87 -7.18
CA CYS A 207 26.00 -10.71 -8.01
C CYS A 207 27.13 -10.44 -9.00
N ARG A 208 28.37 -10.90 -8.75
CA ARG A 208 29.55 -10.57 -9.57
C ARG A 208 29.41 -10.92 -11.05
N SER A 209 28.68 -11.98 -11.37
CA SER A 209 28.51 -12.46 -12.75
C SER A 209 27.26 -11.87 -13.43
N ILE A 210 26.49 -11.06 -12.73
CA ILE A 210 25.20 -10.57 -13.22
C ILE A 210 25.41 -9.32 -14.04
N THR A 211 24.81 -9.31 -15.23
CA THR A 211 24.69 -8.10 -16.02
C THR A 211 23.24 -7.63 -15.94
N PHE A 212 23.00 -6.49 -15.30
CA PHE A 212 21.67 -5.90 -15.27
C PHE A 212 21.30 -5.33 -16.64
N PRO A 213 20.03 -5.42 -17.06
CA PRO A 213 19.59 -4.82 -18.32
C PRO A 213 19.87 -3.30 -18.37
N PRO A 214 20.44 -2.78 -19.46
CA PRO A 214 20.89 -1.38 -19.53
C PRO A 214 19.73 -0.38 -19.55
N ASN A 215 18.51 -0.81 -19.88
CA ASN A 215 17.32 0.04 -20.02
C ASN A 215 16.51 0.17 -18.71
N LEU A 216 17.03 -0.31 -17.58
CA LEU A 216 16.38 -0.20 -16.29
C LEU A 216 16.19 1.27 -15.87
N ASP A 217 14.97 1.62 -15.52
CA ASP A 217 14.55 2.92 -14.99
C ASP A 217 14.24 2.82 -13.49
N TYR A 218 13.59 1.72 -13.09
CA TYR A 218 13.33 1.37 -11.70
C TYR A 218 14.09 0.10 -11.32
N PHE A 219 14.86 0.17 -10.24
CA PHE A 219 15.46 -0.98 -9.59
C PHE A 219 15.10 -1.01 -8.11
N GLY A 220 14.47 -2.08 -7.66
CA GLY A 220 14.13 -2.30 -6.26
C GLY A 220 14.72 -3.60 -5.76
N ILE A 221 15.39 -3.57 -4.63
CA ILE A 221 15.99 -4.72 -3.98
C ILE A 221 15.68 -4.69 -2.48
N THR A 222 15.28 -5.84 -1.94
CA THR A 222 15.07 -6.05 -0.50
C THR A 222 15.85 -7.29 -0.12
N THR A 223 16.88 -7.14 0.69
CA THR A 223 17.66 -8.26 1.25
C THR A 223 17.09 -8.71 2.59
N PHE A 224 17.56 -9.81 3.16
CA PHE A 224 16.92 -10.39 4.34
C PHE A 224 17.91 -10.79 5.42
N SER A 225 19.08 -11.30 5.04
CA SER A 225 20.17 -11.57 5.95
C SER A 225 21.43 -11.69 5.14
N LEU A 226 22.34 -10.79 5.41
CA LEU A 226 23.66 -10.90 4.84
C LEU A 226 24.60 -10.73 6.03
N ASP A 227 25.56 -11.63 6.12
CA ASP A 227 26.73 -11.54 6.98
C ASP A 227 27.90 -11.74 6.02
N MET A 228 28.61 -10.66 5.64
CA MET A 228 29.62 -10.73 4.57
C MET A 228 30.80 -9.79 4.80
N ASP A 229 31.98 -10.40 4.88
CA ASP A 229 33.25 -9.84 4.44
C ASP A 229 33.25 -9.77 2.89
N GLY A 230 33.27 -8.58 2.27
CA GLY A 230 33.48 -8.45 0.81
C GLY A 230 32.62 -7.44 0.04
N ALA A 231 32.30 -6.28 0.62
CA ALA A 231 31.52 -5.21 0.01
C ALA A 231 32.02 -4.73 -1.38
N ASP A 232 33.31 -4.85 -1.68
CA ASP A 232 33.96 -4.35 -2.91
C ASP A 232 33.53 -5.09 -4.20
N THR A 233 32.52 -5.96 -4.11
CA THR A 233 32.19 -6.96 -5.12
C THR A 233 30.80 -6.76 -5.74
N LEU A 234 30.08 -5.72 -5.34
CA LEU A 234 28.78 -5.40 -5.92
C LEU A 234 28.94 -4.90 -7.36
N VAL A 235 28.10 -5.43 -8.25
CA VAL A 235 28.05 -5.02 -9.66
C VAL A 235 27.52 -3.59 -9.77
N PRO A 236 28.15 -2.74 -10.61
CA PRO A 236 27.67 -1.39 -10.85
C PRO A 236 26.27 -1.41 -11.47
N LEU A 237 25.41 -0.51 -10.99
CA LEU A 237 24.07 -0.35 -11.51
C LEU A 237 24.08 0.37 -12.88
N PRO A 238 23.15 0.04 -13.80
CA PRO A 238 23.00 0.79 -15.04
C PRO A 238 22.78 2.28 -14.82
N ASN A 239 23.46 3.10 -15.62
CA ASN A 239 23.40 4.56 -15.55
C ASN A 239 22.03 5.17 -15.91
N ASN A 240 21.03 4.38 -16.33
CA ASN A 240 19.69 4.86 -16.69
C ASN A 240 18.68 4.81 -15.53
N ILE A 241 19.05 4.21 -14.39
CA ILE A 241 18.12 4.06 -13.26
C ILE A 241 17.84 5.42 -12.63
N THR A 242 16.58 5.85 -12.72
CA THR A 242 16.11 7.09 -12.08
C THR A 242 15.44 6.85 -10.73
N HIS A 243 14.98 5.62 -10.46
CA HIS A 243 14.35 5.23 -9.20
C HIS A 243 15.04 3.99 -8.61
N LEU A 244 15.62 4.14 -7.42
CA LEU A 244 16.31 3.08 -6.72
C LEU A 244 15.70 2.86 -5.33
N LYS A 245 15.34 1.62 -5.03
CA LYS A 245 14.84 1.21 -3.73
C LYS A 245 15.70 0.11 -3.15
N ILE A 246 16.34 0.34 -2.02
CA ILE A 246 17.15 -0.64 -1.31
C ILE A 246 16.59 -0.78 0.10
N LEU A 247 16.03 -1.93 0.43
CA LEU A 247 15.53 -2.23 1.77
C LEU A 247 16.37 -3.33 2.42
N ASN A 248 16.49 -3.30 3.75
CA ASN A 248 17.18 -4.31 4.56
C ASN A 248 18.67 -4.48 4.17
N CYS A 249 19.33 -3.38 3.81
CA CYS A 249 20.74 -3.38 3.45
C CYS A 249 21.58 -3.05 4.68
N ASP A 250 22.25 -4.06 5.21
CA ASP A 250 23.21 -3.91 6.30
C ASP A 250 24.65 -3.77 5.77
N TYR A 251 24.82 -3.42 4.49
CA TYR A 251 26.11 -3.45 3.79
C TYR A 251 26.71 -2.09 3.59
N ARG A 252 28.05 -2.05 3.67
CA ARG A 252 28.77 -0.93 3.10
C ARG A 252 28.62 -0.94 1.59
N LEU A 253 27.91 0.03 1.02
CA LEU A 253 27.86 0.18 -0.44
C LEU A 253 29.22 0.71 -0.94
N PRO A 254 29.74 0.23 -2.09
CA PRO A 254 30.93 0.81 -2.70
C PRO A 254 30.77 2.30 -3.01
N ASP A 255 31.87 3.04 -2.98
CA ASP A 255 31.90 4.40 -3.48
C ASP A 255 31.41 4.41 -4.94
N ASN A 256 30.55 5.37 -5.30
CA ASN A 256 29.92 5.49 -6.62
C ASN A 256 28.97 4.35 -7.00
N TYR A 257 28.43 3.58 -6.04
CA TYR A 257 27.44 2.54 -6.34
C TYR A 257 26.17 3.09 -7.00
N PHE A 258 25.76 4.32 -6.66
CA PHE A 258 24.55 4.93 -7.19
C PHE A 258 24.79 5.56 -8.56
N PRO A 259 23.89 5.32 -9.54
CA PRO A 259 24.02 5.92 -10.87
C PRO A 259 23.78 7.43 -10.81
N LEU A 260 24.46 8.18 -11.67
CA LEU A 260 24.36 9.65 -11.69
C LEU A 260 22.96 10.16 -12.09
N SER A 261 22.19 9.37 -12.83
CA SER A 261 20.83 9.71 -13.26
C SER A 261 19.77 9.55 -12.16
N LEU A 262 20.16 9.06 -10.97
CA LEU A 262 19.24 8.76 -9.89
C LEU A 262 18.51 10.00 -9.39
N ARG A 263 17.17 9.95 -9.37
CA ARG A 263 16.29 11.03 -8.92
C ARG A 263 15.52 10.70 -7.65
N GLU A 264 15.15 9.43 -7.48
CA GLU A 264 14.43 8.94 -6.31
C GLU A 264 15.22 7.80 -5.65
N LEU A 265 15.58 7.98 -4.38
CA LEU A 265 16.28 6.99 -3.58
C LEU A 265 15.44 6.64 -2.34
N VAL A 266 15.05 5.37 -2.23
CA VAL A 266 14.35 4.81 -1.08
C VAL A 266 15.27 3.83 -0.35
N LEU A 267 15.60 4.14 0.90
CA LEU A 267 16.43 3.33 1.77
C LEU A 267 15.58 2.78 2.92
N GLY A 268 15.67 1.48 3.17
CA GLY A 268 14.84 0.78 4.15
C GLY A 268 15.49 0.56 5.51
N ARG A 269 14.82 -0.30 6.30
CA ARG A 269 15.36 -0.94 7.49
C ARG A 269 16.78 -1.44 7.20
N GLY A 270 17.70 -1.27 8.14
CA GLY A 270 19.13 -1.51 7.94
C GLY A 270 19.96 -0.34 8.45
N ASN A 271 21.27 -0.52 8.58
CA ASN A 271 22.15 0.49 9.16
C ASN A 271 22.66 1.49 8.10
N ILE A 272 22.06 2.69 8.04
CA ILE A 272 22.51 3.80 7.17
C ILE A 272 23.96 4.19 7.42
N SER A 273 24.56 3.92 8.58
CA SER A 273 26.00 4.18 8.75
C SER A 273 26.84 3.43 7.70
N ASN A 274 26.24 2.43 7.05
CA ASN A 274 26.86 1.65 6.01
C ASN A 274 26.62 2.24 4.60
N ILE A 275 25.98 3.39 4.44
CA ILE A 275 25.90 4.07 3.14
C ILE A 275 26.93 5.18 3.18
N PRO A 276 28.11 5.05 2.55
CA PRO A 276 29.06 6.13 2.51
C PRO A 276 28.41 7.37 1.89
N ILE A 277 28.69 8.52 2.49
CA ILE A 277 28.17 9.82 2.09
C ILE A 277 28.55 10.12 0.63
N SER A 278 29.76 9.68 0.25
CA SER A 278 30.33 9.74 -1.10
C SER A 278 29.49 9.01 -2.14
N CYS A 279 28.67 8.03 -1.75
CA CYS A 279 27.86 7.28 -2.69
C CYS A 279 26.71 8.11 -3.25
N ILE A 280 26.12 8.99 -2.45
CA ILE A 280 24.90 9.73 -2.82
C ILE A 280 25.25 10.75 -3.92
N PRO A 281 24.70 10.60 -5.14
CA PRO A 281 25.00 11.49 -6.25
C PRO A 281 24.70 12.95 -5.89
N ASN A 282 25.70 13.81 -6.08
CA ASN A 282 25.54 15.22 -5.80
C ASN A 282 24.61 15.86 -6.84
N GLY A 283 23.49 16.41 -6.37
CA GLY A 283 22.66 17.36 -7.11
C GLY A 283 21.59 16.78 -8.03
N THR A 284 21.46 15.45 -8.15
CA THR A 284 20.43 14.82 -9.00
C THR A 284 19.26 14.21 -8.24
N ILE A 285 19.44 13.87 -6.96
CA ILE A 285 18.37 13.29 -6.14
C ILE A 285 17.36 14.39 -5.76
N GLU A 286 16.13 14.19 -6.22
CA GLU A 286 14.97 15.04 -5.94
C GLU A 286 14.13 14.48 -4.78
N LYS A 287 14.13 13.15 -4.59
CA LYS A 287 13.36 12.46 -3.54
C LYS A 287 14.23 11.48 -2.77
N LEU A 288 14.23 11.61 -1.44
CA LEU A 288 15.03 10.78 -0.55
C LEU A 288 14.18 10.24 0.60
N HIS A 289 13.94 8.94 0.64
CA HIS A 289 13.06 8.32 1.62
C HIS A 289 13.79 7.28 2.46
N PHE A 290 13.96 7.56 3.75
CA PHE A 290 14.42 6.59 4.74
C PHE A 290 13.22 5.98 5.47
N THR A 291 13.00 4.69 5.26
CA THR A 291 11.85 3.95 5.77
C THR A 291 12.29 2.94 6.83
N LYS A 292 11.74 3.05 8.04
CA LYS A 292 12.01 2.11 9.16
C LYS A 292 13.51 1.94 9.50
N HIS A 293 14.30 2.98 9.27
CA HIS A 293 15.73 2.97 9.57
C HIS A 293 15.98 3.01 11.08
N ILE A 294 17.04 2.32 11.52
CA ILE A 294 17.54 2.34 12.89
C ILE A 294 18.97 2.89 12.84
N GLY A 295 19.16 4.12 13.31
CA GLY A 295 20.48 4.76 13.32
C GLY A 295 20.40 6.29 13.18
N HIS A 296 21.57 6.92 13.33
CA HIS A 296 21.75 8.36 13.20
C HIS A 296 21.99 8.73 11.73
N VAL A 297 21.17 9.62 11.18
CA VAL A 297 21.40 10.24 9.87
C VAL A 297 21.96 11.64 10.12
N ASP A 298 23.19 11.92 9.71
CA ASP A 298 23.71 13.29 9.75
C ASP A 298 23.07 14.11 8.61
N PRO A 299 22.21 15.09 8.91
CA PRO A 299 21.53 15.88 7.88
C PRO A 299 22.50 16.57 6.92
N LYS A 300 23.66 17.03 7.40
CA LYS A 300 24.62 17.79 6.57
C LYS A 300 25.24 16.93 5.47
N GLU A 301 25.33 15.65 5.73
CA GLU A 301 25.98 14.70 4.83
C GLU A 301 25.01 14.21 3.76
N TYR A 302 23.79 13.83 4.17
CA TYR A 302 22.80 13.17 3.32
C TYR A 302 21.85 14.14 2.64
N PHE A 303 21.53 15.29 3.25
CA PHE A 303 20.47 16.17 2.76
C PHE A 303 21.04 17.26 1.85
N LYS A 304 21.11 16.96 0.56
CA LYS A 304 21.51 17.92 -0.48
C LYS A 304 20.35 18.86 -0.81
N ASP A 305 20.68 20.08 -1.25
CA ASP A 305 19.69 21.11 -1.61
C ASP A 305 18.82 20.75 -2.83
N SER A 306 19.19 19.73 -3.61
CA SER A 306 18.36 19.21 -4.71
C SER A 306 17.10 18.47 -4.24
N ILE A 307 17.06 18.06 -2.97
CA ILE A 307 15.97 17.26 -2.42
C ILE A 307 14.73 18.14 -2.19
N THR A 308 13.62 17.76 -2.81
CA THR A 308 12.31 18.43 -2.70
C THR A 308 11.27 17.59 -1.96
N ASP A 309 11.46 16.27 -1.84
CA ASP A 309 10.62 15.33 -1.09
C ASP A 309 11.49 14.46 -0.18
N LEU A 310 11.39 14.67 1.14
CA LEU A 310 12.18 13.98 2.14
C LEU A 310 11.24 13.18 3.06
N CYS A 311 11.52 11.89 3.22
CA CYS A 311 10.89 11.05 4.23
C CYS A 311 11.97 10.50 5.17
N ILE A 312 11.83 10.72 6.48
CA ILE A 312 12.84 10.34 7.47
C ILE A 312 12.20 9.63 8.65
N PHE A 313 12.93 8.67 9.23
CA PHE A 313 12.63 8.11 10.53
C PHE A 313 13.57 8.73 11.56
N VAL A 314 13.03 9.48 12.52
CA VAL A 314 13.79 10.19 13.55
C VAL A 314 13.71 9.39 14.83
N HIS A 315 14.84 8.82 15.22
CA HIS A 315 14.96 8.02 16.44
C HIS A 315 15.28 8.89 17.67
N ASP A 316 16.12 9.91 17.48
CA ASP A 316 16.44 10.91 18.49
C ASP A 316 16.11 12.31 17.94
N PRO A 317 15.03 12.94 18.42
CA PRO A 317 14.59 14.23 17.93
C PRO A 317 15.32 15.42 18.59
N SER A 318 16.30 15.17 19.46
CA SER A 318 17.14 16.23 20.03
C SER A 318 18.15 16.79 19.02
N ILE A 319 18.47 16.04 17.97
CA ILE A 319 19.42 16.46 16.94
C ILE A 319 18.72 17.36 15.92
N PRO A 320 19.21 18.59 15.69
CA PRO A 320 18.62 19.49 14.73
C PRO A 320 18.74 18.91 13.31
N LEU A 321 17.60 18.70 12.66
CA LEU A 321 17.52 18.28 11.27
C LEU A 321 17.89 19.48 10.38
N GLY A 322 19.11 19.51 9.85
CA GLY A 322 19.51 20.47 8.82
C GLY A 322 18.79 20.18 7.50
N LEU A 323 17.57 20.71 7.33
CA LEU A 323 16.72 20.44 6.18
C LEU A 323 17.22 21.15 4.89
N PRO A 324 17.04 20.54 3.69
CA PRO A 324 17.32 21.19 2.41
C PRO A 324 16.56 22.49 2.21
N ARG A 325 17.18 23.49 1.58
CA ARG A 325 16.56 24.81 1.37
C ARG A 325 15.34 24.80 0.44
N HIS A 326 15.30 23.86 -0.50
CA HIS A 326 14.24 23.72 -1.50
C HIS A 326 13.23 22.62 -1.16
N LEU A 327 13.21 22.15 0.09
CA LEU A 327 12.32 21.08 0.50
C LEU A 327 10.85 21.51 0.45
N VAL A 328 10.05 20.82 -0.37
CA VAL A 328 8.62 21.11 -0.56
C VAL A 328 7.75 20.16 0.29
N LYS A 329 8.18 18.91 0.44
CA LYS A 329 7.46 17.87 1.19
C LYS A 329 8.36 17.22 2.22
N LEU A 330 7.88 17.13 3.45
CA LEU A 330 8.58 16.47 4.54
C LEU A 330 7.67 15.46 5.22
N LYS A 331 8.14 14.22 5.34
CA LYS A 331 7.50 13.16 6.11
C LYS A 331 8.41 12.73 7.25
N ILE A 332 7.92 12.83 8.47
CA ILE A 332 8.65 12.51 9.68
C ILE A 332 7.94 11.35 10.36
N HIS A 333 8.67 10.26 10.52
CA HIS A 333 8.25 9.11 11.29
C HIS A 333 9.02 9.09 12.62
N LEU A 334 8.32 9.18 13.74
CA LEU A 334 8.92 9.23 15.08
C LEU A 334 8.92 7.83 15.71
N GLY A 335 10.10 7.38 16.15
CA GLY A 335 10.27 6.09 16.83
C GLY A 335 9.89 6.15 18.32
N PHE A 336 10.39 7.16 19.04
CA PHE A 336 10.19 7.31 20.48
C PHE A 336 9.87 8.77 20.84
N PRO A 337 8.69 9.06 21.43
CA PRO A 337 8.27 10.43 21.75
C PRO A 337 8.91 10.99 23.04
N ASP A 338 9.77 10.22 23.70
CA ASP A 338 10.26 10.51 25.05
C ASP A 338 11.19 11.72 25.13
N PHE A 339 11.75 12.11 23.99
CA PHE A 339 12.62 13.28 23.90
C PHE A 339 11.85 14.39 23.19
N GLY A 340 11.72 15.54 23.85
CA GLY A 340 11.12 16.72 23.24
C GLY A 340 11.78 17.00 21.90
N ILE A 341 10.98 17.16 20.85
CA ILE A 341 11.50 17.42 19.51
C ILE A 341 12.09 18.83 19.51
N ASN A 342 13.37 18.95 19.20
CA ASN A 342 13.93 20.26 18.90
C ASN A 342 13.30 20.72 17.57
N PRO A 343 12.66 21.90 17.52
CA PRO A 343 12.00 22.34 16.30
C PRO A 343 13.04 22.40 15.17
N PRO A 344 12.85 21.67 14.07
CA PRO A 344 13.75 21.79 12.95
C PRO A 344 13.58 23.19 12.33
N HIS A 345 14.66 23.72 11.78
CA HIS A 345 14.59 24.95 11.00
C HIS A 345 13.93 24.64 9.64
N TYR A 346 12.61 24.75 9.60
CA TYR A 346 11.84 24.49 8.39
C TYR A 346 12.15 25.52 7.29
N PRO A 347 12.45 25.07 6.05
CA PRO A 347 12.62 25.97 4.93
C PRO A 347 11.29 26.62 4.57
N THR A 348 11.34 27.85 4.04
CA THR A 348 10.15 28.63 3.67
C THR A 348 9.39 28.04 2.47
N THR A 349 10.03 27.13 1.75
CA THR A 349 9.50 26.40 0.58
C THR A 349 8.64 25.20 0.97
N LEU A 350 8.59 24.83 2.26
CA LEU A 350 7.84 23.67 2.73
C LEU A 350 6.33 23.89 2.60
N ASP A 351 5.68 23.10 1.74
CA ASP A 351 4.23 23.15 1.48
C ASP A 351 3.47 22.04 2.19
N SER A 352 4.10 20.88 2.39
CA SER A 352 3.46 19.69 2.94
C SER A 352 4.28 19.06 4.06
N LEU A 353 3.64 18.80 5.19
CA LEU A 353 4.24 18.14 6.35
C LEU A 353 3.42 16.91 6.76
N GLU A 354 4.06 15.77 6.92
CA GLU A 354 3.45 14.53 7.41
C GLU A 354 4.16 14.07 8.68
N TYR A 355 3.41 13.88 9.76
CA TYR A 355 3.87 13.33 11.03
C TYR A 355 3.20 11.99 11.30
N LYS A 356 4.01 10.95 11.47
CA LYS A 356 3.55 9.64 11.93
C LYS A 356 4.35 9.20 13.14
N TYR A 357 3.69 8.59 14.12
CA TYR A 357 4.36 8.05 15.30
C TYR A 357 4.04 6.56 15.41
N TYR A 358 5.03 5.76 15.81
CA TYR A 358 4.88 4.30 15.91
C TYR A 358 4.66 3.79 17.34
N ALA A 359 4.67 4.69 18.32
CA ALA A 359 4.53 4.33 19.73
C ALA A 359 3.05 4.30 20.18
N ASP A 360 2.65 3.22 20.84
CA ASP A 360 1.38 3.11 21.59
C ASP A 360 1.37 3.91 22.90
N TYR A 361 2.35 4.80 23.10
CA TYR A 361 2.49 5.51 24.36
C TYR A 361 1.61 6.75 24.42
N ASP A 362 0.75 6.75 25.43
CA ASP A 362 -0.13 7.83 25.86
C ASP A 362 0.67 9.02 26.45
N ARG A 363 1.50 9.67 25.63
CA ARG A 363 2.28 10.85 26.03
C ARG A 363 1.93 12.05 25.18
N SER A 364 2.03 13.23 25.80
CA SER A 364 1.71 14.52 25.20
C SER A 364 2.69 14.87 24.09
N LEU A 365 2.39 14.45 22.86
CA LEU A 365 3.11 14.87 21.67
C LEU A 365 2.79 16.34 21.36
N ILE A 366 3.84 17.15 21.18
CA ILE A 366 3.72 18.52 20.68
C ILE A 366 4.25 18.54 19.24
N LEU A 367 3.38 18.86 18.28
CA LEU A 367 3.76 19.04 16.88
C LEU A 367 4.28 20.47 16.64
N TYR A 368 5.46 20.58 16.04
CA TYR A 368 6.03 21.86 15.62
C TYR A 368 5.66 22.12 14.16
N ILE A 369 4.79 23.09 13.91
CA ILE A 369 4.17 23.29 12.61
C ILE A 369 4.61 24.64 12.04
N PRO A 370 5.30 24.68 10.87
CA PRO A 370 5.71 25.93 10.25
C PRO A 370 4.53 26.68 9.62
N THR A 371 4.61 28.01 9.54
CA THR A 371 3.58 28.84 8.91
C THR A 371 3.52 28.74 7.38
N SER A 372 4.53 28.17 6.73
CA SER A 372 4.61 28.00 5.27
C SER A 372 3.71 26.91 4.69
N ILE A 373 3.34 25.88 5.47
CA ILE A 373 2.65 24.72 4.92
C ILE A 373 1.17 24.99 4.61
N THR A 374 0.68 24.36 3.54
CA THR A 374 -0.75 24.34 3.19
C THR A 374 -1.40 23.00 3.47
N LYS A 375 -0.59 21.93 3.64
CA LYS A 375 -1.05 20.56 3.89
C LYS A 375 -0.37 19.97 5.12
N LEU A 376 -1.18 19.45 6.03
CA LEU A 376 -0.71 18.70 7.20
C LEU A 376 -1.32 17.31 7.20
N THR A 377 -0.48 16.30 7.35
CA THR A 377 -0.90 14.95 7.71
C THR A 377 -0.38 14.65 9.11
N CYS A 378 -1.23 14.23 10.03
CA CYS A 378 -0.79 13.81 11.36
C CYS A 378 -1.66 12.66 11.88
N GLN A 379 -1.17 11.96 12.89
CA GLN A 379 -1.95 10.94 13.59
C GLN A 379 -2.67 11.55 14.80
N MET A 380 -3.93 11.17 15.01
CA MET A 380 -4.72 11.69 16.13
C MET A 380 -4.40 10.98 17.44
N MET A 381 -4.51 11.71 18.54
CA MET A 381 -4.30 11.19 19.89
C MET A 381 -5.62 10.69 20.48
N SER A 382 -5.60 9.48 21.02
CA SER A 382 -6.70 8.95 21.81
C SER A 382 -6.79 9.67 23.16
N SER A 383 -8.01 9.93 23.64
CA SER A 383 -8.25 10.39 24.99
C SER A 383 -7.90 9.29 25.99
N ARG A 384 -7.26 9.66 27.11
CA ARG A 384 -6.89 8.72 28.19
C ARG A 384 -8.09 8.07 28.87
N LEU A 385 -9.20 8.81 28.90
CA LEU A 385 -10.42 8.41 29.59
C LEU A 385 -11.33 7.56 28.70
N ASP A 386 -11.17 7.69 27.38
CA ASP A 386 -12.02 7.03 26.39
C ASP A 386 -11.20 6.75 25.12
N ASN A 387 -10.85 5.48 24.93
CA ASN A 387 -10.04 5.04 23.81
C ASN A 387 -10.72 5.22 22.43
N GLN A 388 -12.00 5.62 22.42
CA GLN A 388 -12.76 5.84 21.21
C GLN A 388 -12.83 7.32 20.82
N ILE A 389 -12.41 8.25 21.69
CA ILE A 389 -12.41 9.69 21.40
C ILE A 389 -11.01 10.13 20.97
N TYR A 390 -10.89 10.60 19.74
CA TYR A 390 -9.65 11.09 19.15
C TYR A 390 -9.65 12.62 19.02
N SER A 391 -8.54 13.25 19.36
CA SER A 391 -8.33 14.69 19.26
C SER A 391 -7.02 15.01 18.54
N LEU A 392 -6.86 16.26 18.07
CA LEU A 392 -5.58 16.66 17.51
C LEU A 392 -4.52 16.67 18.63
N PRO A 393 -3.28 16.25 18.34
CA PRO A 393 -2.18 16.45 19.26
C PRO A 393 -1.98 17.94 19.54
N SER A 394 -1.34 18.24 20.67
CA SER A 394 -0.91 19.61 20.98
C SER A 394 0.01 20.12 19.87
N THR A 395 -0.08 21.40 19.58
CA THR A 395 0.68 22.04 18.49
C THR A 395 1.42 23.27 18.99
N LYS A 396 2.54 23.57 18.33
CA LYS A 396 3.28 24.81 18.48
C LYS A 396 3.60 25.36 17.11
N ILE A 397 3.07 26.54 16.82
CA ILE A 397 3.25 27.21 15.54
C ILE A 397 4.63 27.87 15.51
N PHE A 398 5.37 27.65 14.42
CA PHE A 398 6.68 28.23 14.18
C PHE A 398 6.62 29.14 12.95
N ASN A 399 6.88 30.44 13.12
CA ASN A 399 6.89 31.36 11.99
C ASN A 399 8.19 31.22 11.21
N ASN A 400 8.14 30.64 10.02
CA ASN A 400 9.32 30.51 9.16
C ASN A 400 9.29 31.40 7.92
N ASN A 401 8.17 32.02 7.57
CA ASN A 401 8.01 32.71 6.29
C ASN A 401 8.19 34.24 6.35
N ASN A 402 8.70 34.81 7.45
CA ASN A 402 8.84 36.26 7.68
C ASN A 402 7.55 37.06 7.47
N ILE A 403 6.40 36.39 7.32
CA ILE A 403 5.13 37.07 7.20
C ILE A 403 4.79 37.53 8.60
N ASN A 404 4.51 38.82 8.76
CA ASN A 404 3.93 39.41 9.97
C ASN A 404 2.47 38.96 10.14
N ASN A 405 2.19 37.67 9.93
CA ASN A 405 0.91 37.09 10.24
C ASN A 405 0.85 37.01 11.76
N SER A 406 0.17 37.98 12.34
CA SER A 406 -0.49 37.82 13.63
C SER A 406 -1.58 36.78 13.43
N ASP A 407 -1.20 35.50 13.32
CA ASP A 407 -2.17 34.43 13.46
C ASP A 407 -2.93 34.70 14.76
N PRO A 408 -4.28 34.65 14.75
CA PRO A 408 -5.04 34.93 15.95
C PRO A 408 -4.54 34.04 17.08
N ASN A 409 -4.37 34.59 18.29
CA ASN A 409 -3.80 33.86 19.44
C ASN A 409 -4.53 32.53 19.79
N HIS A 410 -5.70 32.27 19.21
CA HIS A 410 -6.50 31.07 19.43
C HIS A 410 -6.33 29.98 18.34
N PHE A 411 -5.56 30.22 17.28
CA PHE A 411 -5.33 29.24 16.23
C PHE A 411 -4.38 28.14 16.73
N ILE A 412 -4.83 26.89 16.64
CA ILE A 412 -4.00 25.71 16.94
C ILE A 412 -3.22 25.23 15.71
N LEU A 413 -3.64 25.65 14.52
CA LEU A 413 -2.99 25.35 13.25
C LEU A 413 -2.69 26.66 12.52
N PRO A 414 -1.57 26.76 11.78
CA PRO A 414 -1.31 27.91 10.93
C PRO A 414 -2.49 28.22 10.00
N SER A 415 -2.76 29.51 9.80
CA SER A 415 -3.87 29.98 8.98
C SER A 415 -3.80 29.57 7.50
N ASN A 416 -2.62 29.17 7.02
CA ASN A 416 -2.38 28.71 5.66
C ASN A 416 -2.80 27.26 5.39
N ILE A 417 -2.99 26.44 6.45
CA ILE A 417 -3.37 25.04 6.29
C ILE A 417 -4.82 24.96 5.79
N ASN A 418 -4.98 24.46 4.57
CA ASN A 418 -6.27 24.26 3.93
C ASN A 418 -6.68 22.78 3.83
N ILE A 419 -5.70 21.87 3.86
CA ILE A 419 -5.92 20.41 3.85
C ILE A 419 -5.30 19.82 5.11
N LEU A 420 -6.12 19.17 5.92
CA LEU A 420 -5.71 18.40 7.08
C LEU A 420 -6.07 16.93 6.84
N SER A 421 -5.07 16.06 6.83
CA SER A 421 -5.26 14.61 6.84
C SER A 421 -4.95 14.07 8.22
N VAL A 422 -5.89 13.34 8.82
CA VAL A 422 -5.71 12.73 10.12
C VAL A 422 -5.77 11.22 10.00
N ASP A 423 -4.77 10.55 10.58
CA ASP A 423 -4.71 9.09 10.65
C ASP A 423 -5.17 8.64 12.04
N ILE A 424 -6.17 7.76 12.08
CA ILE A 424 -6.64 7.12 13.31
C ILE A 424 -5.77 5.87 13.54
N PRO A 425 -5.05 5.76 14.68
CA PRO A 425 -4.26 4.58 14.98
C PRO A 425 -5.15 3.33 14.94
N THR A 426 -4.67 2.28 14.28
CA THR A 426 -5.27 0.94 14.43
C THR A 426 -4.94 0.43 15.82
N THR A 427 -5.83 0.66 16.78
CA THR A 427 -5.82 -0.07 18.04
C THR A 427 -6.23 -1.52 17.79
N THR A 428 -5.96 -2.41 18.76
CA THR A 428 -6.21 -3.86 18.65
C THR A 428 -7.67 -4.22 18.34
N ASN A 429 -8.62 -3.31 18.54
CA ASN A 429 -10.05 -3.56 18.39
C ASN A 429 -10.58 -2.97 17.07
N GLN A 430 -10.35 -3.68 15.97
CA GLN A 430 -10.73 -3.29 14.59
C GLN A 430 -12.25 -3.12 14.34
N ASN A 431 -13.09 -3.41 15.34
CA ASN A 431 -14.55 -3.43 15.20
C ASN A 431 -15.27 -2.31 15.94
N GLU A 432 -14.55 -1.30 16.44
CA GLU A 432 -15.18 -0.27 17.27
C GLU A 432 -15.57 0.99 16.49
N ASP A 433 -16.73 1.51 16.88
CA ASP A 433 -17.14 2.90 16.67
C ASP A 433 -16.06 3.82 17.24
N PHE A 434 -15.89 4.99 16.64
CA PHE A 434 -14.97 6.00 17.16
C PHE A 434 -15.52 7.40 16.95
N MET A 435 -14.99 8.35 17.72
CA MET A 435 -15.37 9.74 17.69
C MET A 435 -14.14 10.60 17.45
N ILE A 436 -14.29 11.64 16.64
CA ILE A 436 -13.27 12.68 16.47
C ILE A 436 -13.81 13.99 17.07
N GLN A 437 -13.06 14.57 18.00
CA GLN A 437 -13.32 15.91 18.51
C GLN A 437 -12.97 16.94 17.43
N ILE A 438 -13.99 17.51 16.78
CA ILE A 438 -13.83 18.35 15.59
C ILE A 438 -13.79 19.84 15.90
N ASP A 439 -14.24 20.28 17.09
CA ASP A 439 -14.29 21.70 17.47
C ASP A 439 -12.92 22.40 17.33
N GLN A 440 -11.83 21.72 17.69
CA GLN A 440 -10.46 22.19 17.49
C GLN A 440 -10.16 22.55 16.01
N ILE A 441 -10.65 21.74 15.07
CA ILE A 441 -10.44 21.93 13.64
C ILE A 441 -11.32 23.08 13.11
N ILE A 442 -12.60 23.09 13.45
CA ILE A 442 -13.54 24.08 12.89
C ILE A 442 -13.38 25.48 13.50
N ASN A 443 -13.02 25.57 14.80
CA ASN A 443 -12.89 26.84 15.53
C ASN A 443 -11.52 27.48 15.43
N SER A 444 -10.48 26.67 15.43
CA SER A 444 -9.09 27.13 15.66
C SER A 444 -8.17 26.83 14.48
N SER A 445 -8.73 26.77 13.26
CA SER A 445 -7.98 26.65 12.02
C SER A 445 -8.74 27.22 10.82
N ASN A 446 -8.09 27.23 9.64
CA ASN A 446 -8.69 27.56 8.35
C ASN A 446 -8.89 26.34 7.42
N VAL A 447 -8.86 25.12 7.98
CA VAL A 447 -9.00 23.88 7.21
C VAL A 447 -10.28 23.90 6.38
N LYS A 448 -10.13 23.58 5.08
CA LYS A 448 -11.22 23.48 4.08
C LYS A 448 -11.52 22.04 3.71
N VAL A 449 -10.51 21.17 3.76
CA VAL A 449 -10.64 19.74 3.48
C VAL A 449 -10.06 18.97 4.65
N LEU A 450 -10.91 18.14 5.28
CA LEU A 450 -10.53 17.20 6.32
C LEU A 450 -10.57 15.78 5.73
N VAL A 451 -9.42 15.11 5.70
CA VAL A 451 -9.31 13.71 5.32
C VAL A 451 -9.14 12.90 6.59
N VAL A 452 -10.00 11.91 6.83
CA VAL A 452 -9.88 10.98 7.96
C VAL A 452 -9.53 9.61 7.40
N SER A 453 -8.37 9.07 7.77
CA SER A 453 -7.96 7.72 7.40
C SER A 453 -8.03 6.81 8.62
N LYS A 454 -8.62 5.62 8.46
CA LYS A 454 -8.56 4.53 9.44
C LYS A 454 -8.16 3.26 8.70
N GLU A 455 -7.17 2.54 9.21
CA GLU A 455 -6.60 1.37 8.51
C GLU A 455 -6.06 1.73 7.11
N GLN A 456 -5.58 0.74 6.35
CA GLN A 456 -4.98 1.00 5.03
C GLN A 456 -6.00 1.38 3.96
N ASN A 457 -7.29 1.07 4.16
CA ASN A 457 -8.30 1.14 3.11
C ASN A 457 -9.50 2.03 3.41
N THR A 458 -9.69 2.51 4.65
CA THR A 458 -10.83 3.38 4.99
C THR A 458 -10.38 4.83 4.96
N ARG A 459 -10.97 5.62 4.07
CA ARG A 459 -10.67 7.04 3.89
C ARG A 459 -11.95 7.83 3.69
N PHE A 460 -12.18 8.81 4.54
CA PHE A 460 -13.27 9.78 4.43
C PHE A 460 -12.70 11.14 4.05
N GLU A 461 -13.43 11.88 3.23
CA GLU A 461 -13.06 13.23 2.82
C GLU A 461 -14.24 14.17 3.05
N PHE A 462 -14.03 15.18 3.88
CA PHE A 462 -15.03 16.15 4.25
C PHE A 462 -14.61 17.55 3.80
N HIS A 463 -15.52 18.29 3.17
CA HIS A 463 -15.37 19.70 2.88
C HIS A 463 -15.97 20.53 4.01
N ILE A 464 -15.20 21.49 4.53
CA ILE A 464 -15.59 22.38 5.60
C ILE A 464 -15.78 23.78 5.02
N LYS A 465 -17.00 24.31 5.10
CA LYS A 465 -17.35 25.67 4.68
C LYS A 465 -17.88 26.47 5.87
N ARG A 466 -17.13 27.49 6.27
CA ARG A 466 -17.57 28.50 7.25
C ARG A 466 -18.60 29.40 6.58
N LEU A 467 -19.80 29.48 7.14
CA LEU A 467 -20.91 30.26 6.56
C LEU A 467 -20.91 31.71 7.04
N GLU A 468 -20.26 31.98 8.19
CA GLU A 468 -20.15 33.30 8.82
C GLU A 468 -18.69 33.54 9.26
N MET A 469 -18.30 34.82 9.39
CA MET A 469 -16.92 35.21 9.76
C MET A 469 -16.52 34.82 11.18
N ASP A 470 -17.48 34.66 12.08
CA ASP A 470 -17.28 34.29 13.48
C ASP A 470 -17.29 32.77 13.72
N ASN A 471 -17.37 32.00 12.63
CA ASN A 471 -17.49 30.54 12.59
C ASN A 471 -18.76 29.96 13.22
N LYS A 472 -19.75 30.78 13.60
CA LYS A 472 -20.95 30.32 14.32
C LYS A 472 -21.71 29.21 13.61
N TYR A 473 -21.73 29.22 12.28
CA TYR A 473 -22.24 28.11 11.46
C TYR A 473 -21.17 27.58 10.53
N VAL A 474 -20.93 26.27 10.62
CA VAL A 474 -19.99 25.55 9.78
C VAL A 474 -20.72 24.42 9.08
N MET A 475 -20.70 24.43 7.75
CA MET A 475 -21.22 23.33 6.94
C MET A 475 -20.12 22.31 6.68
N ILE A 476 -20.40 21.04 6.93
CA ILE A 476 -19.51 19.92 6.63
C ILE A 476 -20.23 18.97 5.68
N THR A 477 -19.63 18.68 4.52
CA THR A 477 -20.19 17.76 3.51
C THR A 477 -19.20 16.67 3.14
N GLU A 478 -19.68 15.45 2.94
CA GLU A 478 -18.87 14.33 2.48
C GLU A 478 -18.63 14.41 0.97
N LYS A 479 -17.38 14.62 0.55
CA LYS A 479 -16.94 14.71 -0.86
C LYS A 479 -17.96 15.46 -1.76
N HIS A 480 -18.05 15.09 -3.04
CA HIS A 480 -19.00 15.63 -4.03
C HIS A 480 -20.45 15.19 -3.78
N SER A 481 -20.83 14.91 -2.54
CA SER A 481 -22.20 14.58 -2.17
C SER A 481 -22.90 15.77 -1.50
N PHE A 482 -24.23 15.73 -1.49
CA PHE A 482 -25.05 16.63 -0.69
C PHE A 482 -25.24 16.12 0.75
N THR A 483 -24.60 15.00 1.10
CA THR A 483 -24.66 14.40 2.42
C THR A 483 -23.73 15.17 3.37
N GLY A 484 -24.28 15.68 4.45
CA GLY A 484 -23.55 16.54 5.38
C GLY A 484 -24.43 17.10 6.48
N GLY A 485 -23.93 18.15 7.14
CA GLY A 485 -24.66 18.85 8.19
C GLY A 485 -24.14 20.26 8.41
N ILE A 486 -24.97 21.08 9.05
CA ILE A 486 -24.57 22.41 9.55
C ILE A 486 -24.38 22.28 11.05
N ILE A 487 -23.16 22.54 11.52
CA ILE A 487 -22.83 22.61 12.93
C ILE A 487 -23.03 24.05 13.38
N ARG A 488 -23.94 24.24 14.34
CA ARG A 488 -24.09 25.50 15.07
C ARG A 488 -23.20 25.47 16.31
N GLN A 489 -22.27 26.40 16.38
CA GLN A 489 -21.37 26.55 17.51
C GLN A 489 -21.97 27.47 18.56
N HIS A 490 -21.89 27.04 19.81
CA HIS A 490 -22.29 27.85 20.96
C HIS A 490 -21.02 28.24 21.73
N ARG A 491 -20.74 29.54 21.78
CA ARG A 491 -19.72 30.10 22.67
C ARG A 491 -20.29 30.11 24.08
N VAL A 492 -19.58 29.49 25.01
CA VAL A 492 -19.85 29.61 26.44
C VAL A 492 -18.87 30.64 26.97
N GLU A 493 -19.37 31.75 27.47
CA GLU A 493 -18.56 32.71 28.22
C GLU A 493 -18.14 32.02 29.52
N SER A 494 -16.84 31.74 29.65
CA SER A 494 -16.28 31.24 30.91
C SER A 494 -15.36 32.31 31.50
N ASN A 495 -15.25 32.34 32.83
CA ASN A 495 -14.34 33.26 33.54
C ASN A 495 -12.86 33.07 33.14
N HIS A 496 -12.52 32.00 32.43
CA HIS A 496 -11.18 31.69 31.95
C HIS A 496 -11.01 31.83 30.43
N GLY A 497 -11.98 32.44 29.74
CA GLY A 497 -11.96 32.67 28.29
C GLY A 497 -13.16 32.07 27.55
N LEU A 498 -13.24 32.31 26.24
CA LEU A 498 -14.29 31.74 25.39
C LEU A 498 -14.01 30.25 25.18
N LEU A 499 -14.84 29.39 25.76
CA LEU A 499 -14.79 27.94 25.54
C LEU A 499 -15.96 27.53 24.64
N TYR A 500 -15.68 26.66 23.68
CA TYR A 500 -16.72 26.02 22.86
C TYR A 500 -17.10 24.70 23.50
N ASN A 501 -18.40 24.35 23.44
CA ASN A 501 -18.81 22.98 23.76
C ASN A 501 -18.15 22.01 22.77
N PRO A 502 -17.59 20.89 23.25
CA PRO A 502 -16.92 19.94 22.38
C PRO A 502 -17.92 19.37 21.38
N SER A 503 -17.49 19.29 20.12
CA SER A 503 -18.30 18.79 19.01
C SER A 503 -17.65 17.54 18.47
N PHE A 504 -18.44 16.49 18.23
CA PHE A 504 -17.92 15.19 17.82
C PHE A 504 -18.45 14.77 16.46
N MET A 505 -17.56 14.21 15.65
CA MET A 505 -17.88 13.42 14.48
C MET A 505 -17.81 11.94 14.88
N ILE A 506 -18.94 11.25 14.85
CA ILE A 506 -19.12 9.87 15.31
C ILE A 506 -19.14 8.95 14.09
N PHE A 507 -18.21 7.99 14.05
CA PHE A 507 -18.10 6.98 13.03
C PHE A 507 -18.63 5.67 13.57
N LYS A 508 -19.80 5.26 13.10
CA LYS A 508 -20.44 4.01 13.51
C LYS A 508 -20.21 2.91 12.48
N LYS A 509 -19.63 1.79 12.89
CA LYS A 509 -19.42 0.64 11.99
C LYS A 509 -20.73 -0.14 11.86
N ILE A 510 -21.24 -0.25 10.64
CA ILE A 510 -22.38 -1.12 10.30
C ILE A 510 -21.88 -2.07 9.21
N ASP A 511 -21.77 -3.35 9.57
CA ASP A 511 -21.12 -4.39 8.78
C ASP A 511 -19.66 -4.04 8.45
N SER A 512 -19.33 -3.88 7.16
CA SER A 512 -18.01 -3.49 6.66
C SER A 512 -17.92 -1.99 6.31
N ASN A 513 -18.96 -1.20 6.58
CA ASN A 513 -19.03 0.22 6.23
C ASN A 513 -19.13 1.09 7.49
N TYR A 514 -18.79 2.37 7.35
CA TYR A 514 -18.99 3.36 8.40
C TYR A 514 -20.09 4.34 8.03
N ILE A 515 -20.93 4.68 9.01
CA ILE A 515 -21.87 5.79 8.95
C ILE A 515 -21.34 6.91 9.82
N VAL A 516 -21.30 8.12 9.26
CA VAL A 516 -20.81 9.32 9.95
C VAL A 516 -22.01 10.12 10.48
N LYS A 517 -21.97 10.47 11.77
CA LYS A 517 -22.96 11.32 12.43
C LYS A 517 -22.27 12.49 13.14
N PHE A 518 -22.96 13.62 13.27
CA PHE A 518 -22.51 14.76 14.05
C PHE A 518 -23.34 14.87 15.32
N GLY A 519 -22.70 15.06 16.47
CA GLY A 519 -23.42 15.13 17.74
C GLY A 519 -22.60 15.74 18.87
N LYS A 520 -23.30 16.04 19.97
CA LYS A 520 -22.66 16.22 21.28
C LYS A 520 -22.34 14.84 21.84
N SER A 521 -21.25 14.72 22.60
CA SER A 521 -20.99 13.49 23.34
C SER A 521 -22.24 13.18 24.19
N ILE A 522 -22.75 11.97 24.04
CA ILE A 522 -23.81 11.46 24.90
C ILE A 522 -23.09 11.15 26.20
N SER A 523 -23.13 12.07 27.16
CA SER A 523 -22.79 11.75 28.53
C SER A 523 -23.71 10.60 28.94
N ASN A 524 -23.13 9.41 29.15
CA ASN A 524 -23.84 8.25 29.67
C ASN A 524 -24.54 8.58 31.00
#